data_AF-A0A8T6HK41-F1
#
_entry.id   AF-A0A8T6HK41-F1
#
_cell.length_a   1.000
_cell.length_b   1.000
_cell.length_c   1.000
_cell.angle_alpha   90.00
_cell.angle_beta   90.00
_cell.angle_gamma   90.00
#
_symmetry.space_group_name_H-M   'P 1'
#
loop_
_entity.id
_entity.type
_entity.pdbx_description
1 polymer ?
#
loop_
_entity_poly.entity_id
_entity_poly.type
_entity_poly.pdbx_seq_one_letter_code
_entity_poly.pdbx_strand_id
1 'polypeptide(L)'
;MTRTNEYLFRQIVEGRLVATSDELRSLQGRTANLLGEMFNDRVADLYETAEGLIVRRRVRRIGDRRIQRKPGEPLGDIDVLVADRLSRSLSLVETKNFSTARTPAEFASEERKLRETLKIHCERCEWVEENLGVTLEGLGISNGDVKAWRVEQLVVVSSEAFTPGLRDLPVPIKSLSTLRTEVGGAVHNMRQ
;
A
#
# COMPACT_ATOMS: atom_id res chain seq x y z
N MET A 1 -27.46 -29.14 -7.71
CA MET A 1 -26.03 -29.32 -8.08
C MET A 1 -25.20 -28.02 -8.04
N THR A 2 -25.72 -26.90 -7.53
CA THR A 2 -25.06 -25.58 -7.67
C THR A 2 -24.06 -25.25 -6.54
N ARG A 3 -24.31 -25.70 -5.31
CA ARG A 3 -23.50 -25.31 -4.13
C ARG A 3 -22.10 -25.94 -4.05
N THR A 4 -21.91 -27.15 -4.58
CA THR A 4 -20.61 -27.85 -4.51
C THR A 4 -19.58 -27.22 -5.44
N ASN A 5 -20.00 -26.79 -6.63
CA ASN A 5 -19.12 -26.10 -7.59
C ASN A 5 -18.73 -24.71 -7.09
N GLU A 6 -19.66 -23.97 -6.48
CA GLU A 6 -19.36 -22.69 -5.83
C GLU A 6 -18.38 -22.85 -4.67
N TYR A 7 -18.53 -23.90 -3.86
CA TYR A 7 -17.62 -24.18 -2.77
C TYR A 7 -16.22 -24.49 -3.29
N LEU A 8 -16.08 -25.40 -4.26
CA LEU A 8 -14.79 -25.73 -4.87
C LEU A 8 -14.13 -24.50 -5.51
N PHE A 9 -14.89 -23.72 -6.29
CA PHE A 9 -14.40 -22.49 -6.89
C PHE A 9 -13.91 -21.50 -5.82
N ARG A 10 -14.66 -21.35 -4.72
CA ARG A 10 -14.25 -20.53 -3.58
C ARG A 10 -12.95 -21.03 -2.94
N GLN A 11 -12.77 -22.35 -2.77
CA GLN A 11 -11.50 -22.91 -2.26
C GLN A 11 -10.32 -22.57 -3.18
N ILE A 12 -10.54 -22.61 -4.50
CA ILE A 12 -9.51 -22.28 -5.48
C ILE A 12 -9.14 -20.80 -5.41
N VAL A 13 -10.12 -19.92 -5.51
CA VAL A 13 -9.95 -18.46 -5.53
C VAL A 13 -9.36 -17.95 -4.21
N GLU A 14 -9.77 -18.51 -3.09
CA GLU A 14 -9.24 -18.14 -1.77
C GLU A 14 -7.90 -18.81 -1.44
N GLY A 15 -7.33 -19.62 -2.34
CA GLY A 15 -6.05 -20.29 -2.14
C GLY A 15 -6.09 -21.47 -1.15
N ARG A 16 -7.28 -21.91 -0.73
CA ARG A 16 -7.47 -23.01 0.23
C ARG A 16 -7.22 -24.39 -0.38
N LEU A 17 -7.36 -24.51 -1.70
CA LEU A 17 -6.94 -25.71 -2.41
C LEU A 17 -5.45 -25.61 -2.72
N VAL A 18 -4.66 -26.57 -2.22
CA VAL A 18 -3.23 -26.68 -2.56
C VAL A 18 -3.11 -26.85 -4.07
N ALA A 19 -2.44 -25.91 -4.73
CA ALA A 19 -2.26 -25.96 -6.17
C ALA A 19 -1.23 -27.03 -6.57
N THR A 20 -1.72 -28.09 -7.21
CA THR A 20 -0.88 -29.20 -7.70
C THR A 20 -0.37 -28.98 -9.12
N SER A 21 -1.04 -28.14 -9.93
CA SER A 21 -0.62 -27.78 -11.29
C SER A 21 -0.14 -26.34 -11.41
N ASP A 22 0.63 -26.05 -12.46
CA ASP A 22 1.13 -24.70 -12.75
C ASP A 22 0.00 -23.75 -13.16
N GLU A 23 -1.01 -24.24 -13.87
CA GLU A 23 -2.18 -23.45 -14.25
C GLU A 23 -2.96 -23.00 -13.01
N LEU A 24 -3.10 -23.87 -12.02
CA LEU A 24 -3.80 -23.56 -10.77
C LEU A 24 -2.98 -22.60 -9.91
N ARG A 25 -1.65 -22.80 -9.81
CA ARG A 25 -0.74 -21.83 -9.17
C ARG A 25 -0.84 -20.46 -9.83
N SER A 26 -0.85 -20.43 -11.16
CA SER A 26 -0.95 -19.19 -11.95
C SER A 26 -2.30 -18.50 -11.74
N LEU A 27 -3.41 -19.24 -11.71
CA LEU A 27 -4.74 -18.70 -11.41
C LEU A 27 -4.82 -18.11 -10.00
N GLN A 28 -4.31 -18.82 -9.00
CA GLN A 28 -4.27 -18.33 -7.62
C GLN A 28 -3.39 -17.08 -7.50
N GLY A 29 -2.22 -17.07 -8.17
CA GLY A 29 -1.35 -15.89 -8.22
C GLY A 29 -2.02 -14.67 -8.84
N ARG A 30 -2.71 -14.83 -9.99
CA ARG A 30 -3.48 -13.74 -10.61
C ARG A 30 -4.59 -13.23 -9.69
N THR A 31 -5.27 -14.14 -9.00
CA THR A 31 -6.33 -13.80 -8.05
C THR A 31 -5.79 -13.02 -6.85
N ALA A 32 -4.67 -13.47 -6.27
CA ALA A 32 -4.01 -12.76 -5.18
C ALA A 32 -3.55 -11.36 -5.59
N ASN A 33 -2.99 -11.21 -6.80
CA ASN A 33 -2.61 -9.91 -7.36
C ASN A 33 -3.83 -8.99 -7.51
N LEU A 34 -4.94 -9.49 -8.07
CA LEU A 34 -6.17 -8.71 -8.21
C LEU A 34 -6.71 -8.26 -6.84
N LEU A 35 -6.73 -9.15 -5.84
CA LEU A 35 -7.15 -8.81 -4.49
C LEU A 35 -6.20 -7.81 -3.82
N GLY A 36 -4.91 -7.87 -4.12
CA GLY A 36 -3.92 -6.88 -3.70
C GLY A 36 -4.21 -5.51 -4.30
N GLU A 37 -4.42 -5.46 -5.62
CA GLU A 37 -4.77 -4.25 -6.35
C GLU A 37 -6.07 -3.62 -5.86
N MET A 38 -7.13 -4.42 -5.66
CA MET A 38 -8.38 -3.92 -5.09
C MET A 38 -8.21 -3.35 -3.68
N PHE A 39 -7.28 -3.91 -2.89
CA PHE A 39 -7.00 -3.39 -1.56
C PHE A 39 -6.23 -2.07 -1.64
N ASN A 40 -5.25 -1.96 -2.54
CA ASN A 40 -4.55 -0.72 -2.85
C ASN A 40 -5.53 0.39 -3.23
N ASP A 41 -6.47 0.11 -4.14
CA ASP A 41 -7.49 1.06 -4.56
C ASP A 41 -8.35 1.52 -3.39
N ARG A 42 -8.81 0.60 -2.54
CA ARG A 42 -9.60 0.94 -1.34
C ARG A 42 -8.87 1.86 -0.36
N VAL A 43 -7.55 1.70 -0.21
CA VAL A 43 -6.75 2.59 0.64
C VAL A 43 -6.67 3.98 0.04
N ALA A 44 -6.42 4.09 -1.27
CA ALA A 44 -6.39 5.37 -1.97
C ALA A 44 -7.76 6.06 -2.00
N ASP A 45 -8.83 5.33 -2.30
CA ASP A 45 -10.21 5.82 -2.29
C ASP A 45 -10.56 6.44 -0.94
N LEU A 46 -10.10 5.84 0.16
CA LEU A 46 -10.32 6.37 1.50
C LEU A 46 -9.63 7.74 1.68
N TYR A 47 -8.36 7.88 1.29
CA TYR A 47 -7.68 9.19 1.34
C TYR A 47 -8.36 10.24 0.46
N GLU A 48 -8.87 9.86 -0.71
CA GLU A 48 -9.59 10.77 -1.61
C GLU A 48 -10.91 11.30 -1.05
N THR A 49 -11.44 10.69 0.02
CA THR A 49 -12.61 11.25 0.72
C THR A 49 -12.29 12.49 1.55
N ALA A 50 -11.02 12.74 1.87
CA ALA A 50 -10.60 13.92 2.61
C ALA A 50 -10.22 15.08 1.67
N GLU A 51 -10.73 16.26 2.00
CA GLU A 51 -10.42 17.48 1.25
C GLU A 51 -8.96 17.91 1.45
N GLY A 52 -8.34 18.47 0.41
CA GLY A 52 -6.99 19.02 0.47
C GLY A 52 -5.85 18.01 0.28
N LEU A 53 -6.16 16.71 0.17
CA LEU A 53 -5.18 15.68 -0.15
C LEU A 53 -5.01 15.49 -1.65
N ILE A 54 -3.76 15.28 -2.10
CA ILE A 54 -3.46 14.79 -3.45
C ILE A 54 -3.10 13.32 -3.34
N VAL A 55 -3.88 12.46 -3.98
CA VAL A 55 -3.66 11.01 -3.96
C VAL A 55 -3.19 10.53 -5.34
N ARG A 56 -2.22 9.62 -5.35
CA ARG A 56 -1.79 8.87 -6.54
C ARG A 56 -1.68 7.40 -6.19
N ARG A 57 -2.10 6.54 -7.11
CA ARG A 57 -2.04 5.08 -6.98
C ARG A 57 -0.90 4.53 -7.84
N ARG A 58 -0.21 3.50 -7.36
CA ARG A 58 0.79 2.69 -8.11
C ARG A 58 1.78 3.55 -8.89
N VAL A 59 2.43 4.48 -8.19
CA VAL A 59 3.31 5.48 -8.80
C VAL A 59 4.62 4.82 -9.23
N ARG A 60 4.82 4.70 -10.55
CA ARG A 60 6.08 4.19 -11.15
C ARG A 60 7.07 5.30 -11.51
N ARG A 61 6.51 6.48 -11.75
CA ARG A 61 7.19 7.65 -12.31
C ARG A 61 6.60 8.91 -11.68
N ILE A 62 7.47 9.90 -11.51
CA ILE A 62 7.15 11.21 -10.97
C ILE A 62 7.76 12.24 -11.94
N GLY A 63 6.90 13.02 -12.59
CA GLY A 63 7.28 13.74 -13.80
C GLY A 63 7.90 12.78 -14.82
N ASP A 64 9.09 13.12 -15.33
CA ASP A 64 9.83 12.29 -16.28
C ASP A 64 10.76 11.26 -15.61
N ARG A 65 10.87 11.28 -14.28
CA ARG A 65 11.80 10.41 -13.53
C ARG A 65 11.11 9.10 -13.15
N ARG A 66 11.77 7.98 -13.47
CA ARG A 66 11.40 6.66 -12.96
C ARG A 66 11.99 6.45 -11.58
N ILE A 67 11.24 5.82 -10.68
CA ILE A 67 11.71 5.46 -9.33
C ILE A 67 12.66 4.25 -9.45
N GLN A 68 13.95 4.50 -9.26
CA GLN A 68 15.01 3.52 -9.54
C GLN A 68 16.28 3.86 -8.73
N ARG A 69 17.02 2.84 -8.28
CA ARG A 69 18.31 3.04 -7.57
C ARG A 69 19.34 3.68 -8.49
N LYS A 70 19.40 3.18 -9.72
CA LYS A 70 20.26 3.62 -10.79
C LYS A 70 19.58 3.37 -12.14
N PRO A 71 20.05 3.97 -13.24
CA PRO A 71 19.47 3.74 -14.56
C PRO A 71 19.36 2.24 -14.88
N GLY A 72 18.13 1.78 -15.13
CA GLY A 72 17.85 0.37 -15.44
C GLY A 72 17.57 -0.52 -14.23
N GLU A 73 17.65 -0.02 -13.00
CA GLU A 73 17.40 -0.79 -11.77
C GLU A 73 16.18 -0.22 -11.00
N PRO A 74 14.95 -0.58 -11.39
CA PRO A 74 13.73 -0.03 -10.80
C PRO A 74 13.52 -0.48 -9.35
N LEU A 75 13.03 0.42 -8.50
CA LEU A 75 12.61 0.12 -7.11
C LEU A 75 11.16 -0.40 -7.03
N GLY A 76 10.51 -0.56 -8.18
CA GLY A 76 9.09 -0.86 -8.28
C GLY A 76 8.21 0.38 -8.06
N ASP A 77 6.96 0.12 -7.71
CA ASP A 77 5.92 1.13 -7.67
C ASP A 77 5.68 1.55 -6.22
N ILE A 78 5.37 2.83 -5.97
CA ILE A 78 4.79 3.25 -4.69
C ILE A 78 3.30 2.92 -4.75
N ASP A 79 2.83 2.08 -3.83
CA ASP A 79 1.46 1.61 -3.77
C ASP A 79 0.44 2.75 -3.73
N VAL A 80 0.52 3.63 -2.74
CA VAL A 80 -0.27 4.86 -2.67
C VAL A 80 0.64 6.00 -2.20
N LEU A 81 0.60 7.13 -2.90
CA LEU A 81 1.30 8.36 -2.54
C LEU A 81 0.26 9.42 -2.17
N VAL A 82 0.40 10.00 -0.98
CA VAL A 82 -0.53 11.01 -0.46
C VAL A 82 0.25 12.27 -0.10
N ALA A 83 -0.10 13.40 -0.71
CA ALA A 83 0.42 14.70 -0.31
C ALA A 83 -0.66 15.48 0.44
N ASP A 84 -0.36 15.87 1.68
CA ASP A 84 -1.17 16.76 2.49
C ASP A 84 -0.54 18.16 2.49
N ARG A 85 -1.23 19.11 1.84
CA ARG A 85 -0.77 20.49 1.73
C ARG A 85 -0.83 21.26 3.05
N LEU A 86 -1.71 20.85 3.97
CA LEU A 86 -1.90 21.54 5.25
C LEU A 86 -0.77 21.21 6.22
N SER A 87 -0.49 19.91 6.39
CA SER A 87 0.61 19.44 7.26
C SER A 87 1.98 19.47 6.57
N ARG A 88 2.02 19.67 5.24
CA ARG A 88 3.22 19.58 4.39
C ARG A 88 3.87 18.21 4.51
N SER A 89 3.07 17.15 4.49
CA SER A 89 3.56 15.78 4.52
C SER A 89 3.33 15.09 3.18
N LEU A 90 4.26 14.21 2.83
CA LEU A 90 4.19 13.32 1.68
C LEU A 90 4.31 11.89 2.19
N SER A 91 3.18 11.21 2.37
CA SER A 91 3.14 9.85 2.88
C SER A 91 3.24 8.85 1.73
N LEU A 92 4.25 7.98 1.79
CA LEU A 92 4.33 6.77 0.98
C LEU A 92 3.67 5.65 1.76
N VAL A 93 2.62 5.09 1.18
CA VAL A 93 1.79 4.08 1.82
C VAL A 93 1.96 2.75 1.10
N GLU A 94 2.59 1.79 1.77
CA GLU A 94 2.65 0.39 1.34
C GLU A 94 1.35 -0.31 1.73
N THR A 95 0.78 -1.11 0.85
CA THR A 95 -0.46 -1.84 1.14
C THR A 95 -0.18 -3.34 1.20
N LYS A 96 -0.63 -3.99 2.27
CA LYS A 96 -0.50 -5.43 2.44
C LYS A 96 -1.86 -6.08 2.67
N ASN A 97 -2.31 -6.84 1.67
CA ASN A 97 -3.52 -7.62 1.80
C ASN A 97 -3.20 -9.02 2.36
N PHE A 98 -3.63 -9.30 3.60
CA PHE A 98 -3.51 -10.61 4.24
C PHE A 98 -4.73 -11.52 4.03
N SER A 99 -5.62 -11.22 3.10
CA SER A 99 -6.84 -12.01 2.86
C SER A 99 -6.60 -13.48 2.48
N THR A 100 -5.39 -13.83 2.05
CA THR A 100 -4.96 -15.20 1.78
C THR A 100 -4.24 -15.88 2.95
N ALA A 101 -3.78 -15.13 3.95
CA ALA A 101 -3.14 -15.69 5.14
C ALA A 101 -4.19 -16.06 6.19
N ARG A 102 -4.41 -17.37 6.40
CA ARG A 102 -5.48 -17.88 7.26
C ARG A 102 -4.98 -18.76 8.41
N THR A 103 -3.76 -19.27 8.30
CA THR A 103 -3.08 -20.00 9.36
C THR A 103 -1.93 -19.18 9.96
N PRO A 104 -1.49 -19.47 11.19
CA PRO A 104 -0.31 -18.82 11.77
C PRO A 104 0.95 -18.98 10.91
N ALA A 105 1.11 -20.13 10.24
CA ALA A 105 2.26 -20.39 9.36
C ALA A 105 2.23 -19.52 8.08
N GLU A 106 1.06 -19.39 7.46
CA GLU A 106 0.87 -18.50 6.30
C GLU A 106 1.07 -17.04 6.70
N PHE A 107 0.54 -16.63 7.86
CA PHE A 107 0.76 -15.29 8.37
C PHE A 107 2.25 -15.01 8.59
N ALA A 108 2.97 -15.89 9.28
CA ALA A 108 4.42 -15.76 9.48
C ALA A 108 5.18 -15.71 8.14
N SER A 109 4.71 -16.43 7.11
CA SER A 109 5.29 -16.33 5.77
C SER A 109 5.03 -14.97 5.12
N GLU A 110 3.81 -14.44 5.22
CA GLU A 110 3.46 -13.13 4.67
C GLU A 110 4.13 -11.97 5.43
N GLU A 111 4.34 -12.13 6.73
CA GLU A 111 5.12 -11.22 7.56
C GLU A 111 6.59 -11.18 7.12
N ARG A 112 7.23 -12.34 6.92
CA ARG A 112 8.62 -12.38 6.40
C ARG A 112 8.73 -11.67 5.05
N LYS A 113 7.80 -11.93 4.14
CA LYS A 113 7.74 -11.23 2.85
C LYS A 113 7.55 -9.73 3.04
N LEU A 114 6.68 -9.31 3.95
CA LEU A 114 6.48 -7.89 4.27
C LEU A 114 7.80 -7.25 4.74
N ARG A 115 8.56 -7.91 5.64
CA ARG A 115 9.87 -7.40 6.08
C ARG A 115 10.86 -7.20 4.94
N GLU A 116 10.85 -8.09 3.94
CA GLU A 116 11.67 -7.94 2.74
C GLU A 116 11.19 -6.77 1.87
N THR A 117 9.87 -6.67 1.65
CA THR A 117 9.25 -5.56 0.92
C THR A 117 9.54 -4.21 1.59
N LEU A 118 9.57 -4.16 2.93
CA LEU A 118 9.85 -2.93 3.66
C LEU A 118 11.25 -2.38 3.41
N LYS A 119 12.23 -3.22 3.13
CA LYS A 119 13.56 -2.73 2.73
C LYS A 119 13.46 -1.90 1.46
N ILE A 120 12.76 -2.42 0.45
CA ILE A 120 12.53 -1.73 -0.82
C ILE A 120 11.65 -0.49 -0.61
N HIS A 121 10.66 -0.56 0.28
CA HIS A 121 9.82 0.59 0.63
C HIS A 121 10.65 1.73 1.24
N CYS A 122 11.58 1.45 2.16
CA CYS A 122 12.51 2.44 2.67
C CYS A 122 13.35 3.08 1.55
N GLU A 123 13.87 2.29 0.62
CA GLU A 123 14.62 2.80 -0.53
C GLU A 123 13.76 3.70 -1.44
N ARG A 124 12.46 3.42 -1.61
CA ARG A 124 11.54 4.32 -2.32
C ARG A 124 11.35 5.63 -1.57
N CYS A 125 11.29 5.60 -0.24
CA CYS A 125 11.19 6.79 0.59
C CYS A 125 12.44 7.66 0.46
N GLU A 126 13.63 7.06 0.59
CA GLU A 126 14.92 7.73 0.38
C GLU A 126 14.99 8.35 -1.02
N TRP A 127 14.58 7.60 -2.05
CA TRP A 127 14.51 8.14 -3.42
C TRP A 127 13.60 9.37 -3.51
N VAL A 128 12.41 9.33 -2.87
CA VAL A 128 11.48 10.47 -2.86
C VAL A 128 12.04 11.64 -2.07
N GLU A 129 12.73 11.41 -0.96
CA GLU A 129 13.39 12.46 -0.17
C GLU A 129 14.47 13.17 -1.00
N GLU A 130 15.34 12.42 -1.68
CA GLU A 130 16.37 12.95 -2.58
C GLU A 130 15.78 13.70 -3.78
N ASN A 131 14.57 13.31 -4.21
CA ASN A 131 13.86 13.88 -5.36
C ASN A 131 12.64 14.71 -4.93
N LEU A 132 12.61 15.25 -3.71
CA LEU A 132 11.40 15.82 -3.13
C LEU A 132 10.85 17.00 -3.94
N GLY A 133 11.70 17.90 -4.40
CA GLY A 133 11.28 19.03 -5.25
C GLY A 133 10.66 18.58 -6.58
N VAL A 134 11.22 17.56 -7.23
CA VAL A 134 10.64 16.98 -8.45
C VAL A 134 9.32 16.28 -8.15
N THR A 135 9.20 15.69 -6.96
CA THR A 135 7.98 15.03 -6.51
C THR A 135 6.85 16.00 -6.27
N LEU A 136 7.11 17.10 -5.56
CA LEU A 136 6.12 18.14 -5.31
C LEU A 136 5.68 18.79 -6.64
N GLU A 137 6.62 19.11 -7.54
CA GLU A 137 6.30 19.64 -8.86
C GLU A 137 5.46 18.68 -9.69
N GLY A 138 5.82 17.39 -9.72
CA GLY A 138 5.05 16.35 -10.42
C GLY A 138 3.64 16.15 -9.86
N LEU A 139 3.39 16.59 -8.62
CA LEU A 139 2.08 16.63 -7.99
C LEU A 139 1.35 17.97 -8.18
N GLY A 140 1.94 18.91 -8.92
CA GLY A 140 1.40 20.26 -9.14
C GLY A 140 1.42 21.13 -7.88
N ILE A 141 2.34 20.86 -6.95
CA ILE A 141 2.57 21.65 -5.74
C ILE A 141 3.74 22.59 -6.04
N SER A 142 3.54 23.89 -5.85
CA SER A 142 4.61 24.88 -6.03
C SER A 142 5.77 24.58 -5.09
N ASN A 143 6.97 24.45 -5.66
CA ASN A 143 8.23 24.12 -4.99
C ASN A 143 8.79 25.21 -4.05
N GLY A 144 7.93 26.04 -3.43
CA GLY A 144 8.34 27.17 -2.60
C GLY A 144 9.35 26.77 -1.52
N ASP A 145 8.89 26.19 -0.41
CA ASP A 145 9.79 25.70 0.65
C ASP A 145 9.78 24.17 0.70
N VAL A 146 10.51 23.54 -0.22
CA VAL A 146 10.71 22.07 -0.27
C VAL A 146 11.21 21.53 1.08
N LYS A 147 11.99 22.31 1.84
CA LYS A 147 12.53 21.87 3.14
C LYS A 147 11.48 21.80 4.25
N ALA A 148 10.34 22.46 4.07
CA ALA A 148 9.23 22.36 5.01
C ALA A 148 8.41 21.09 4.82
N TRP A 149 8.61 20.35 3.72
CA TRP A 149 7.91 19.10 3.46
C TRP A 149 8.63 17.93 4.12
N ARG A 150 7.85 16.99 4.66
CA ARG A 150 8.36 15.76 5.27
C ARG A 150 7.89 14.56 4.46
N VAL A 151 8.78 13.59 4.29
CA VAL A 151 8.41 12.29 3.73
C VAL A 151 8.08 11.35 4.89
N GLU A 152 6.95 10.66 4.79
CA GLU A 152 6.46 9.77 5.84
C GLU A 152 6.22 8.38 5.29
N GLN A 153 6.46 7.37 6.11
CA GLN A 153 6.24 5.97 5.78
C GLN A 153 4.99 5.46 6.49
N LEU A 154 4.20 4.64 5.81
CA LEU A 154 3.05 3.96 6.40
C LEU A 154 2.81 2.62 5.72
N VAL A 155 2.50 1.59 6.51
CA VAL A 155 1.93 0.35 6.00
C VAL A 155 0.47 0.28 6.37
N VAL A 156 -0.38 0.02 5.38
CA VAL A 156 -1.80 -0.25 5.60
C VAL A 156 -2.09 -1.71 5.33
N VAL A 157 -2.71 -2.37 6.30
CA VAL A 157 -2.99 -3.81 6.25
C VAL A 157 -4.50 -4.09 6.19
N SER A 158 -4.90 -5.15 5.47
CA SER A 158 -6.32 -5.45 5.28
C SER A 158 -6.99 -6.13 6.47
N SER A 159 -6.21 -6.64 7.43
CA SER A 159 -6.72 -7.36 8.60
C SER A 159 -6.10 -6.83 9.88
N GLU A 160 -6.96 -6.36 10.78
CA GLU A 160 -6.56 -5.83 12.10
C GLU A 160 -6.01 -6.92 13.02
N ALA A 161 -6.50 -8.16 12.88
CA ALA A 161 -6.09 -9.30 13.70
C ALA A 161 -4.58 -9.60 13.63
N PHE A 162 -3.93 -9.17 12.55
CA PHE A 162 -2.51 -9.35 12.32
C PHE A 162 -1.64 -8.20 12.82
N THR A 163 -2.22 -7.03 13.10
CA THR A 163 -1.45 -5.85 13.51
C THR A 163 -0.61 -6.05 14.78
N PRO A 164 -1.01 -6.83 15.81
CA PRO A 164 -0.17 -7.03 16.99
C PRO A 164 1.18 -7.70 16.67
N GLY A 165 1.20 -8.64 15.72
CA GLY A 165 2.41 -9.35 15.30
C GLY A 165 3.33 -8.54 14.38
N LEU A 166 2.93 -7.32 14.01
CA LEU A 166 3.70 -6.45 13.12
C LEU A 166 4.25 -5.20 13.84
N ARG A 167 4.02 -5.06 15.16
CA ARG A 167 4.35 -3.86 15.93
C ARG A 167 5.85 -3.58 16.07
N ASP A 168 6.69 -4.59 15.85
CA ASP A 168 8.16 -4.49 15.91
C ASP A 168 8.77 -4.07 14.56
N LEU A 169 7.96 -3.87 13.53
CA LEU A 169 8.43 -3.36 12.23
C LEU A 169 8.86 -1.89 12.36
N PRO A 170 9.89 -1.46 11.61
CA PRO A 170 10.49 -0.13 11.75
C PRO A 170 9.62 1.01 11.20
N VAL A 171 8.43 0.70 10.70
CA VAL A 171 7.51 1.62 10.03
C VAL A 171 6.16 1.60 10.72
N PRO A 172 5.44 2.73 10.79
CA PRO A 172 4.07 2.76 11.30
C PRO A 172 3.15 1.82 10.53
N ILE A 173 2.27 1.12 11.24
CA ILE A 173 1.30 0.19 10.64
C ILE A 173 -0.10 0.52 11.11
N LYS A 174 -1.04 0.57 10.17
CA LYS A 174 -2.47 0.77 10.44
C LYS A 174 -3.28 -0.29 9.73
N SER A 175 -4.38 -0.71 10.33
CA SER A 175 -5.42 -1.40 9.58
C SER A 175 -6.22 -0.39 8.76
N LEU A 176 -6.92 -0.87 7.73
CA LEU A 176 -7.85 -0.03 6.98
C LEU A 176 -8.97 0.58 7.87
N SER A 177 -9.38 -0.13 8.93
CA SER A 177 -10.36 0.37 9.91
C SER A 177 -9.80 1.55 10.71
N THR A 178 -8.57 1.44 11.23
CA THR A 178 -7.91 2.53 11.96
C THR A 178 -7.72 3.75 11.07
N LEU A 179 -7.22 3.54 9.84
CA LEU A 179 -7.04 4.63 8.87
C LEU A 179 -8.36 5.36 8.57
N ARG A 180 -9.47 4.61 8.45
CA ARG A 180 -10.78 5.20 8.19
C ARG A 180 -11.23 6.15 9.29
N THR A 181 -10.98 5.78 10.54
CA THR A 181 -11.31 6.62 11.70
C THR A 181 -10.50 7.92 11.70
N GLU A 182 -9.21 7.86 11.34
CA GLU A 182 -8.35 9.04 11.28
C GLU A 182 -8.73 9.99 10.15
N VAL A 183 -8.91 9.46 8.94
CA VAL A 183 -9.32 10.24 7.77
C VAL A 183 -10.72 10.82 8.00
N GLY A 184 -11.66 10.03 8.54
CA GLY A 184 -13.00 10.49 8.86
C GLY A 184 -13.05 11.52 10.00
N GLY A 185 -12.17 11.39 11.00
CA GLY A 185 -12.03 12.35 12.10
C GLY A 185 -11.46 13.70 11.65
N ALA A 186 -10.52 13.69 10.70
CA ALA A 186 -9.96 14.90 10.10
C ALA A 186 -11.03 15.74 9.36
N VAL A 187 -11.97 15.07 8.66
CA VAL A 187 -13.07 15.73 7.94
C VAL A 187 -14.07 16.42 8.89
N HIS A 188 -14.26 15.89 10.11
CA HIS A 188 -15.18 16.48 11.09
C HIS A 188 -14.60 17.74 11.76
N ASN A 189 -13.28 17.76 12.01
CA ASN A 189 -12.61 18.89 12.68
C ASN A 189 -12.35 20.10 11.77
N MET A 190 -12.40 19.96 10.44
CA MET A 190 -12.29 21.07 9.48
C MET A 190 -13.61 21.81 9.22
N ARG A 191 -14.74 21.31 9.74
CA ARG A 191 -16.09 21.89 9.54
C ARG A 191 -16.63 22.64 10.77
N GLN A 192 -15.83 22.82 11.82
CA GLN A 192 -16.13 23.65 12.99
C GLN A 192 -15.20 24.86 13.00
#